data_AF-A0A6H0Y5G1-F1
#
_entry.id   AF-A0A6H0Y5G1-F1
#
_cell.length_a   1.000
_cell.length_b   1.000
_cell.length_c   1.000
_cell.angle_alpha   90.00
_cell.angle_beta   90.00
_cell.angle_gamma   90.00
#
_symmetry.space_group_name_H-M   'P 1'
#
loop_
_entity.id
_entity.type
_entity.pdbx_description
1 polymer ?
#
loop_
_entity_poly.entity_id
_entity_poly.type
_entity_poly.pdbx_seq_one_letter_code
_entity_poly.pdbx_strand_id
1 'polypeptide(L)'
;MASSSEATTPVNRIACFRFKQDVTATQIAGRTKAFLDLYAEHPELLVASPKGGRPLNTPLNLTNVKRDEAWDTGFIVVFKEGV
;
A
#
# COMPACT_ATOMS: atom_id res chain seq x y z
N MET A 1 25.95 -29.21 12.00
CA MET A 1 24.61 -29.28 11.40
C MET A 1 24.26 -27.90 10.90
N ALA A 2 24.24 -27.69 9.59
CA ALA A 2 23.78 -26.42 9.03
C ALA A 2 22.25 -26.45 9.04
N SER A 3 21.65 -25.66 9.92
CA SER A 3 20.21 -25.43 9.90
C SER A 3 19.91 -24.72 8.58
N SER A 4 19.24 -25.41 7.66
CA SER A 4 18.70 -24.78 6.45
C SER A 4 17.70 -23.72 6.91
N SER A 5 18.09 -22.45 6.87
CA SER A 5 17.10 -21.37 6.95
C SER A 5 16.28 -21.49 5.67
N GLU A 6 15.06 -21.99 5.76
CA GLU A 6 14.10 -21.82 4.67
C GLU A 6 14.05 -20.32 4.36
N ALA A 7 14.39 -19.96 3.13
CA ALA A 7 14.38 -18.56 2.71
C ALA A 7 12.92 -18.11 2.66
N THR A 8 12.46 -17.49 3.73
CA THR A 8 11.07 -17.15 3.89
C THR A 8 10.76 -15.83 3.21
N THR A 9 9.84 -15.90 2.25
CA THR A 9 9.62 -14.84 1.26
C THR A 9 8.63 -13.80 1.80
N PRO A 10 8.99 -12.50 1.80
CA PRO A 10 8.08 -11.43 2.17
C PRO A 10 6.77 -11.45 1.40
N VAL A 11 5.70 -11.02 2.05
CA VAL A 11 4.36 -11.06 1.49
C VAL A 11 3.91 -9.66 1.08
N ASN A 12 3.67 -9.47 -0.23
CA ASN A 12 3.12 -8.22 -0.75
C ASN A 12 1.59 -8.23 -0.68
N ARG A 13 1.01 -7.12 -0.19
CA ARG A 13 -0.43 -6.85 -0.22
C ARG A 13 -0.67 -5.49 -0.86
N ILE A 14 -1.70 -5.41 -1.69
CA ILE A 14 -2.13 -4.17 -2.34
C ILE A 14 -3.50 -3.81 -1.79
N ALA A 15 -3.61 -2.64 -1.17
CA ALA A 15 -4.86 -2.08 -0.68
C ALA A 15 -5.27 -0.91 -1.58
N CYS A 16 -6.40 -1.06 -2.28
CA CYS A 16 -6.98 -0.01 -3.13
C CYS A 16 -8.29 0.49 -2.50
N PHE A 17 -8.47 1.81 -2.47
CA PHE A 17 -9.63 2.45 -1.89
C PHE A 17 -10.38 3.24 -2.94
N ARG A 18 -11.71 3.07 -2.93
CA ARG A 18 -12.66 3.90 -3.65
C ARG A 18 -13.58 4.55 -2.65
N PHE A 19 -13.67 5.87 -2.68
CA PHE A 19 -14.53 6.65 -1.81
C PHE A 19 -15.87 6.93 -2.48
N LYS A 20 -16.89 7.12 -1.64
CA LYS A 20 -18.20 7.61 -2.12
C LYS A 20 -18.05 9.06 -2.60
N GLN A 21 -18.96 9.47 -3.49
CA GLN A 21 -18.91 10.80 -4.14
C GLN A 21 -19.01 11.99 -3.17
N ASP A 22 -19.59 11.78 -1.99
CA ASP A 22 -19.80 12.80 -0.95
C ASP A 22 -18.61 12.94 0.01
N VAL A 23 -17.56 12.12 -0.14
CA VAL A 23 -16.37 12.19 0.70
C VAL A 23 -15.47 13.33 0.25
N THR A 24 -15.17 14.26 1.17
CA THR A 24 -14.34 15.42 0.86
C THR A 24 -12.85 15.07 0.78
N ALA A 25 -12.08 15.92 0.10
CA ALA A 25 -10.62 15.76 0.02
C ALA A 25 -9.96 15.68 1.41
N THR A 26 -10.44 16.47 2.38
CA THR A 26 -9.95 16.44 3.77
C THR A 26 -10.22 15.09 4.43
N GLN A 27 -11.40 14.51 4.22
CA GLN A 27 -11.73 13.19 4.75
C GLN A 27 -10.88 12.09 4.11
N ILE A 28 -10.62 12.17 2.80
CA ILE A 28 -9.73 11.24 2.10
C ILE A 28 -8.31 11.34 2.67
N ALA A 29 -7.79 12.56 2.87
CA ALA A 29 -6.48 12.78 3.47
C ALA A 29 -6.41 12.22 4.91
N GLY A 30 -7.43 12.46 5.73
CA GLY A 30 -7.52 11.93 7.08
C GLY A 30 -7.54 10.40 7.13
N ARG A 31 -8.31 9.75 6.25
CA ARG A 31 -8.37 8.28 6.15
C ARG A 31 -7.06 7.68 5.63
N THR A 32 -6.44 8.35 4.67
CA THR A 32 -5.11 7.98 4.16
C THR A 32 -4.08 8.05 5.28
N LYS A 33 -4.08 9.13 6.08
CA LYS A 33 -3.19 9.27 7.23
C LYS A 33 -3.46 8.19 8.26
N ALA A 34 -4.71 7.93 8.62
CA ALA A 34 -5.07 6.88 9.59
C ALA A 34 -4.58 5.48 9.16
N PHE A 35 -4.66 5.16 7.86
CA PHE A 35 -4.12 3.91 7.32
C PHE A 35 -2.60 3.80 7.51
N LEU A 36 -1.86 4.89 7.24
CA LEU A 36 -0.41 4.91 7.43
C LEU A 36 -0.02 4.87 8.91
N ASP A 37 -0.74 5.60 9.77
CA ASP A 37 -0.50 5.64 11.21
C ASP A 37 -0.71 4.24 11.84
N LEU A 38 -1.75 3.50 11.43
CA LEU A 38 -1.97 2.11 11.87
C LEU A 38 -0.74 1.22 11.62
N TYR A 39 -0.13 1.31 10.44
CA TYR A 39 1.05 0.52 10.11
C TYR A 39 2.33 1.05 10.77
N ALA A 40 2.37 2.33 11.12
CA ALA A 40 3.46 2.90 11.90
C ALA A 40 3.44 2.43 13.37
N GLU A 41 2.27 2.06 13.89
CA GLU A 41 2.12 1.42 15.21
C GLU A 41 2.60 -0.04 15.21
N HIS A 42 2.68 -0.68 14.04
CA HIS A 42 3.02 -2.10 13.88
C HIS A 42 4.24 -2.37 12.97
N PRO A 43 5.43 -1.77 13.22
CA PRO A 43 6.62 -1.97 12.39
C PRO A 43 7.18 -3.41 12.48
N GLU A 44 6.80 -4.17 13.50
CA GLU A 44 7.13 -5.58 13.66
C GLU A 44 6.59 -6.43 12.51
N LEU A 45 5.45 -6.05 11.95
CA LEU A 45 4.79 -6.78 10.86
C LEU A 45 5.41 -6.50 9.49
N LEU A 46 6.16 -5.40 9.34
CA LEU A 46 6.49 -4.82 8.04
C LEU A 46 7.97 -4.85 7.69
N VAL A 47 8.29 -5.18 6.44
CA VAL A 47 9.65 -5.01 5.89
C VAL A 47 10.01 -3.52 5.79
N ALA A 48 9.03 -2.68 5.42
CA ALA A 48 9.15 -1.23 5.36
C ALA A 48 7.77 -0.57 5.49
N SER A 49 7.73 0.73 5.79
CA SER A 49 6.48 1.49 5.81
C SER A 49 5.73 1.39 4.47
N PRO A 50 4.39 1.37 4.48
CA PRO A 50 3.59 1.28 3.27
C PRO A 50 3.94 2.38 2.24
N LYS A 51 3.98 2.00 0.96
CA LYS A 51 4.23 2.92 -0.15
C LYS A 51 2.96 3.11 -0.96
N GLY A 52 2.51 4.35 -1.15
CA GLY A 52 1.27 4.58 -1.86
C GLY A 52 0.76 6.01 -1.79
N GLY A 53 -0.44 6.22 -2.30
CA GLY A 53 -1.11 7.52 -2.33
C GLY A 53 -2.15 7.59 -3.44
N ARG A 54 -2.46 8.84 -3.85
CA ARG A 54 -3.34 9.09 -4.99
C ARG A 54 -2.64 8.67 -6.29
N PRO A 55 -3.35 8.05 -7.25
CA PRO A 55 -2.80 7.82 -8.58
C PRO A 55 -2.23 9.12 -9.16
N LEU A 56 -0.93 9.14 -9.42
CA LEU A 56 -0.28 10.27 -10.08
C LEU A 56 -0.67 10.29 -11.55
N ASN A 57 -0.57 11.47 -12.15
CA ASN A 57 -0.73 11.67 -13.58
C ASN A 57 0.52 11.15 -14.33
N THR A 58 0.90 9.89 -14.10
CA THR A 58 2.11 9.27 -14.64
C THR A 58 2.01 9.19 -16.17
N PRO A 59 3.09 9.55 -16.92
CA PRO A 59 3.12 9.40 -18.37
C PRO A 59 3.01 7.93 -18.76
N LEU A 60 1.83 7.51 -19.22
CA LEU A 60 1.52 6.09 -19.47
C LEU A 60 2.34 5.50 -20.62
N ASN A 61 2.78 6.36 -21.55
CA ASN A 61 3.68 6.01 -22.65
C ASN A 61 5.08 5.56 -22.18
N LEU A 62 5.49 5.90 -20.95
CA LEU A 62 6.79 5.52 -20.41
C LEU A 62 6.75 4.28 -19.51
N THR A 63 5.57 3.95 -18.97
CA THR A 63 5.44 2.89 -17.96
C THR A 63 4.69 1.67 -18.45
N ASN A 64 4.05 1.75 -19.63
CA ASN A 64 3.15 0.71 -20.16
C ASN A 64 2.04 0.31 -19.16
N VAL A 65 1.66 1.23 -18.27
CA VAL A 65 0.64 1.02 -17.25
C VAL A 65 -0.71 1.48 -17.81
N LYS A 66 -1.75 0.66 -17.65
CA LYS A 66 -3.14 1.08 -17.86
C LYS A 66 -3.64 1.73 -16.58
N ARG A 67 -4.25 2.93 -16.68
CA ARG A 67 -4.94 3.53 -15.54
C ARG A 67 -6.26 2.82 -15.30
N ASP A 68 -6.48 2.46 -14.05
CA ASP A 68 -7.79 2.13 -13.53
C ASP A 68 -8.36 3.42 -12.91
N GLU A 69 -9.51 3.87 -13.42
CA GLU A 69 -10.20 5.08 -12.94
C GLU A 69 -11.09 4.81 -11.73
N ALA A 70 -11.22 3.54 -11.30
CA ALA A 70 -12.10 3.17 -10.21
C ALA A 70 -11.53 3.50 -8.82
N TRP A 71 -10.23 3.78 -8.68
CA TRP A 71 -9.57 3.90 -7.37
C TRP A 71 -9.05 5.31 -7.09
N ASP A 72 -9.31 5.79 -5.88
CA ASP A 72 -8.90 7.12 -5.42
C ASP A 72 -7.52 7.10 -4.77
N THR A 73 -7.18 6.03 -4.05
CA THR A 73 -5.87 5.81 -3.44
C THR A 73 -5.49 4.34 -3.45
N GLY A 74 -4.19 4.06 -3.45
CA GLY A 74 -3.66 2.70 -3.39
C GLY A 74 -2.34 2.63 -2.62
N PHE A 75 -2.12 1.53 -1.90
CA PHE A 75 -0.91 1.28 -1.11
C PHE A 75 -0.39 -0.14 -1.32
N ILE A 76 0.93 -0.25 -1.37
CA ILE A 76 1.67 -1.51 -1.31
C ILE A 76 2.19 -1.64 0.12
N VAL A 77 1.82 -2.73 0.78
CA VAL A 77 2.29 -3.12 2.10
C VAL A 77 3.11 -4.40 1.94
N VAL A 78 4.32 -4.39 2.49
CA VAL A 78 5.24 -5.54 2.42
C VAL A 78 5.41 -6.08 3.82
N PHE A 79 4.80 -7.24 4.07
CA PHE A 79 4.84 -7.91 5.37
C PHE A 79 6.08 -8.79 5.48
N LYS A 80 6.61 -8.89 6.71
CA LYS A 80 7.52 -9.97 7.09
C LYS A 80 6.78 -11.30 7.02
N GLU A 81 7.52 -12.39 7.06
CA GLU A 81 6.97 -13.73 7.08
C GLU A 81 5.96 -13.95 8.23
N GLY A 82 4.92 -14.76 7.99
CA GLY A 82 4.06 -15.32 9.03
C GLY A 82 2.97 -14.38 9.56
N VAL A 83 2.78 -13.23 8.90
CA VAL A 83 1.71 -12.26 9.18
C VAL A 83 0.48 -12.51 8.31
#